data_AF-A0A924TS31-F1
#
_entry.id   AF-A0A924TS31-F1
#
_cell.length_a   1.000
_cell.length_b   1.000
_cell.length_c   1.000
_cell.angle_alpha   90.00
_cell.angle_beta   90.00
_cell.angle_gamma   90.00
#
_symmetry.space_group_name_H-M   'P 1'
#
loop_
_entity.id
_entity.type
_entity.pdbx_description
1 polymer ?
#
loop_
_entity_poly.entity_id
_entity_poly.type
_entity_poly.pdbx_seq_one_letter_code
_entity_poly.pdbx_strand_id
1 'polypeptide(L)'
;MAADQYAQLFADAAPRLTRSQALVEAERCLYCHDAPCVTACPTGIDVPSFIRRISDDNLRGAARTILDANPLGGTCARVCPTELLCEQVCVRTTQNGKPVEIGRLRRSRVDGVMDRPTSALLTRAPATGRSVAVVGAGPAGLACAVGLARLGHTVVLHE
;
A
#
# COMPACT_ATOMS: atom_id res chain seq x y z
N MET A 1 14.01 28.30 -14.75
CA MET A 1 13.09 27.29 -15.31
C MET A 1 11.68 27.83 -15.22
N ALA A 2 10.86 27.58 -16.24
CA ALA A 2 9.44 27.88 -16.15
C ALA A 2 8.73 26.89 -15.21
N ALA A 3 7.59 27.28 -14.65
CA ALA A 3 6.90 26.51 -13.60
C ALA A 3 6.41 25.13 -14.08
N ASP A 4 6.04 25.04 -15.36
CA ASP A 4 5.67 23.81 -16.07
C ASP A 4 6.85 22.82 -16.17
N GLN A 5 8.03 23.32 -16.49
CA GLN A 5 9.25 22.52 -16.56
C GLN A 5 9.63 21.97 -15.17
N TYR A 6 9.45 22.77 -14.11
CA TYR A 6 9.68 22.31 -12.74
C TYR A 6 8.69 21.20 -12.35
N ALA A 7 7.39 21.37 -12.64
CA ALA A 7 6.38 20.35 -12.35
C ALA A 7 6.65 19.02 -13.07
N GLN A 8 7.14 19.06 -14.31
CA GLN A 8 7.51 17.86 -15.06
C GLN A 8 8.74 17.17 -14.48
N LEU A 9 9.78 17.91 -14.09
CA LEU A 9 11.03 17.35 -13.59
C LEU A 9 10.92 16.75 -12.19
N PHE A 10 9.95 17.19 -11.38
CA PHE A 10 9.72 16.71 -10.01
C PHE A 10 8.45 15.84 -9.88
N ALA A 11 7.84 15.43 -11.00
CA ALA A 11 6.73 14.48 -10.99
C ALA A 11 7.21 13.05 -10.65
N ASP A 12 6.28 12.19 -10.24
CA ASP A 12 6.56 10.75 -10.09
C ASP A 12 7.07 10.18 -11.43
N ALA A 13 8.26 9.56 -11.41
CA ALA A 13 8.92 9.04 -12.62
C ALA A 13 8.06 8.02 -13.39
N ALA A 14 7.30 7.19 -12.68
CA ALA A 14 6.32 6.29 -13.26
C ALA A 14 4.91 6.79 -12.92
N PRO A 15 3.99 6.93 -13.89
CA PRO A 15 2.61 7.25 -13.59
C PRO A 15 1.88 6.05 -12.95
N ARG A 16 0.90 6.35 -12.10
CA ARG A 16 0.00 5.33 -11.54
C ARG A 16 -0.83 4.66 -12.66
N LEU A 17 -1.21 3.40 -12.44
CA LEU A 17 -2.14 2.72 -13.32
C LEU A 17 -3.51 3.42 -13.29
N THR A 18 -4.12 3.58 -14.47
CA THR A 18 -5.54 3.94 -14.57
C THR A 18 -6.41 2.79 -14.03
N ARG A 19 -7.69 3.08 -13.72
CA ARG A 19 -8.65 2.05 -13.27
C ARG A 19 -8.67 0.84 -14.21
N SER A 20 -8.81 1.07 -15.52
CA SER A 20 -8.87 0.00 -16.53
C SER A 20 -7.58 -0.80 -16.61
N GLN A 21 -6.42 -0.14 -16.58
CA GLN A 21 -5.13 -0.84 -16.58
C GLN A 21 -4.96 -1.70 -15.33
N ALA A 22 -5.36 -1.18 -14.16
CA ALA A 22 -5.26 -1.92 -12.91
C ALA A 22 -6.24 -3.10 -12.84
N LEU A 23 -7.42 -3.02 -13.47
CA LEU A 23 -8.32 -4.18 -13.61
C LEU A 23 -7.68 -5.27 -14.48
N VAL A 24 -7.16 -4.90 -15.66
CA VAL A 24 -6.49 -5.84 -16.57
C VAL A 24 -5.25 -6.48 -15.92
N GLU A 25 -4.46 -5.69 -15.19
CA GLU A 25 -3.28 -6.22 -14.49
C GLU A 25 -3.66 -7.12 -13.31
N ALA A 26 -4.77 -6.88 -12.61
CA ALA A 26 -5.23 -7.73 -11.52
C ALA A 26 -5.70 -9.12 -12.00
N GLU A 27 -6.29 -9.21 -13.19
CA GLU A 27 -6.64 -10.48 -13.84
C GLU A 27 -5.42 -11.37 -14.14
N ARG A 28 -4.21 -10.82 -14.07
CA ARG A 28 -2.99 -11.62 -14.22
C ARG A 28 -2.67 -12.45 -12.98
N CYS A 29 -3.26 -12.16 -11.81
CA CYS A 29 -3.00 -12.94 -10.60
C CYS A 29 -3.61 -14.34 -10.70
N LEU A 30 -2.84 -15.37 -10.33
CA LEU A 30 -3.29 -16.76 -10.33
C LEU A 30 -4.00 -17.17 -9.03
N TYR A 31 -4.07 -16.26 -8.04
CA TYR A 31 -4.64 -16.52 -6.72
C TYR A 31 -4.11 -17.80 -6.07
N CYS A 32 -2.78 -17.95 -6.06
CA CYS A 32 -2.09 -19.11 -5.53
C CYS A 32 -2.53 -19.41 -4.09
N HIS A 33 -2.78 -20.68 -3.78
CA HIS A 33 -3.12 -21.13 -2.43
C HIS A 33 -1.98 -20.82 -1.44
N ASP A 34 -0.77 -21.30 -1.75
CA ASP A 34 0.46 -20.99 -1.02
C ASP A 34 1.14 -19.77 -1.66
N ALA A 35 0.56 -18.59 -1.49
CA ALA A 35 1.00 -17.37 -2.18
C ALA A 35 2.42 -16.93 -1.72
N PRO A 36 3.48 -17.14 -2.52
CA PRO A 36 4.85 -16.82 -2.10
C PRO A 36 5.08 -15.31 -1.92
N CYS A 37 4.30 -14.50 -2.64
CA CYS A 37 4.34 -13.04 -2.53
C CYS A 37 3.91 -12.51 -1.16
N VAL A 38 3.11 -13.28 -0.39
CA VAL A 38 2.74 -12.94 0.99
C VAL A 38 3.94 -13.19 1.91
N THR A 39 4.56 -14.36 1.80
CA THR A 39 5.75 -14.75 2.59
C THR A 39 6.93 -13.81 2.38
N ALA A 40 7.15 -13.37 1.14
CA ALA A 40 8.25 -12.44 0.83
C ALA A 40 7.97 -10.99 1.24
N CYS A 41 6.74 -10.63 1.60
CA CYS A 41 6.43 -9.26 2.02
C CYS A 41 6.70 -9.09 3.52
N PRO A 42 7.60 -8.18 3.94
CA PRO A 42 7.94 -8.01 5.36
C PRO A 42 6.76 -7.59 6.24
N THR A 43 5.71 -7.01 5.66
CA THR A 43 4.50 -6.59 6.40
C THR A 43 3.43 -7.66 6.45
N GLY A 44 3.66 -8.85 5.88
CA GLY A 44 2.69 -9.95 5.86
C GLY A 44 1.37 -9.62 5.17
N ILE A 45 1.38 -8.67 4.23
CA ILE A 45 0.15 -8.25 3.52
C ILE A 45 -0.38 -9.40 2.65
N ASP A 46 -1.69 -9.62 2.72
CA ASP A 46 -2.39 -10.56 1.86
C ASP A 46 -2.52 -9.99 0.43
N VAL A 47 -1.50 -10.26 -0.38
CA VAL A 47 -1.40 -9.82 -1.77
C VAL A 47 -2.57 -10.35 -2.63
N PRO A 48 -2.88 -11.67 -2.65
CA PRO A 48 -4.02 -12.17 -3.43
C PRO A 48 -5.34 -11.51 -3.05
N SER A 49 -5.60 -11.27 -1.76
CA SER A 49 -6.87 -10.68 -1.31
C SER A 49 -7.05 -9.24 -1.77
N PHE A 50 -6.04 -8.37 -1.65
CA PHE A 50 -6.20 -7.01 -2.15
C PHE A 50 -6.29 -6.98 -3.67
N ILE A 51 -5.58 -7.86 -4.39
CA ILE A 51 -5.69 -7.96 -5.85
C ILE A 51 -7.08 -8.46 -6.26
N ARG A 52 -7.66 -9.42 -5.53
CA ARG A 52 -9.03 -9.89 -5.80
C ARG A 52 -10.04 -8.74 -5.70
N ARG A 53 -9.91 -7.92 -4.66
CA ARG A 53 -10.73 -6.71 -4.48
C ARG A 53 -10.51 -5.69 -5.59
N ILE A 54 -9.32 -5.64 -6.19
CA ILE A 54 -9.07 -4.83 -7.37
C ILE A 54 -9.90 -5.34 -8.55
N SER A 55 -9.88 -6.64 -8.81
CA SER A 55 -10.62 -7.28 -9.90
C SER A 55 -12.14 -7.10 -9.76
N ASP A 56 -12.65 -7.10 -8.52
CA ASP A 56 -14.05 -6.79 -8.21
C ASP A 56 -14.37 -5.27 -8.28
N ASP A 57 -13.41 -4.45 -8.73
CA ASP A 57 -13.42 -2.98 -8.72
C ASP A 57 -13.73 -2.34 -7.36
N ASN A 58 -13.46 -3.06 -6.28
CA ASN A 58 -13.65 -2.60 -4.91
C ASN A 58 -12.44 -1.76 -4.45
N LEU A 59 -12.36 -0.52 -4.93
CA LEU A 59 -11.31 0.44 -4.61
C LEU A 59 -11.07 0.57 -3.09
N ARG A 60 -12.15 0.78 -2.33
CA ARG A 60 -12.09 1.01 -0.89
C ARG A 60 -11.62 -0.23 -0.13
N GLY A 61 -12.15 -1.40 -0.49
CA GLY A 61 -11.77 -2.67 0.11
C GLY A 61 -10.29 -2.99 -0.13
N ALA A 62 -9.82 -2.83 -1.37
CA ALA A 62 -8.41 -3.07 -1.71
C ALA A 62 -7.49 -2.14 -0.91
N ALA A 63 -7.79 -0.84 -0.89
CA ALA A 63 -7.00 0.12 -0.12
C ALA A 63 -7.03 -0.15 1.39
N ARG A 64 -8.19 -0.56 1.94
CA ARG A 64 -8.31 -0.95 3.35
C ARG A 64 -7.38 -2.13 3.68
N THR A 65 -7.40 -3.20 2.89
CA THR A 65 -6.51 -4.36 3.08
C THR A 65 -5.04 -3.94 3.07
N ILE A 66 -4.66 -3.03 2.17
CA ILE A 66 -3.29 -2.51 2.08
C ILE A 66 -2.91 -1.70 3.33
N LEU A 67 -3.74 -0.75 3.73
CA LEU A 67 -3.45 0.17 4.84
C LEU A 67 -3.59 -0.48 6.22
N ASP A 68 -4.40 -1.53 6.34
CA ASP A 68 -4.48 -2.33 7.57
C ASP A 68 -3.16 -3.05 7.87
N ALA A 69 -2.52 -3.61 6.83
CA ALA A 69 -1.25 -4.32 6.95
C ALA A 69 -0.05 -3.36 7.07
N ASN A 70 -0.09 -2.24 6.34
CA ASN A 70 0.94 -1.21 6.42
C ASN A 70 0.33 0.19 6.29
N PRO A 71 0.31 1.02 7.36
CA PRO A 71 -0.25 2.37 7.30
C PRO A 71 0.49 3.29 6.34
N LEU A 72 1.74 2.95 5.97
CA LEU A 72 2.54 3.64 4.96
C LEU A 72 2.46 2.98 3.58
N GLY A 73 1.34 2.30 3.29
CA GLY A 73 1.11 1.57 2.04
C GLY A 73 1.32 2.41 0.79
N GLY A 74 1.02 3.72 0.82
CA GLY A 74 1.22 4.64 -0.30
C GLY A 74 2.70 4.92 -0.61
N THR A 75 3.53 5.08 0.42
CA THR A 75 4.99 5.21 0.29
C THR A 75 5.58 3.88 -0.18
N CYS A 76 5.21 2.78 0.47
CA CYS A 76 5.69 1.44 0.10
C CYS A 76 5.33 1.08 -1.35
N ALA A 77 4.20 1.54 -1.88
CA ALA A 77 3.83 1.32 -3.28
C ALA A 77 4.72 2.05 -4.31
N ARG A 78 5.61 2.96 -3.86
CA ARG A 78 6.53 3.73 -4.69
C ARG A 78 7.99 3.32 -4.52
N VAL A 79 8.39 2.99 -3.29
CA VAL A 79 9.81 2.80 -2.95
C VAL A 79 10.18 1.37 -2.54
N CYS A 80 9.20 0.48 -2.40
CA CYS A 80 9.49 -0.92 -2.08
C CYS A 80 10.23 -1.57 -3.26
N PRO A 81 11.36 -2.24 -3.04
CA PRO A 81 12.07 -2.98 -4.09
C PRO A 81 11.32 -4.29 -4.38
N THR A 82 10.19 -4.20 -5.06
CA THR A 82 9.30 -5.34 -5.32
C THR A 82 9.99 -6.44 -6.12
N GLU A 83 10.92 -6.06 -6.99
CA GLU A 83 11.80 -6.89 -7.79
C GLU A 83 12.77 -7.76 -6.97
N LEU A 84 13.02 -7.40 -5.71
CA LEU A 84 13.79 -8.19 -4.75
C LEU A 84 12.91 -8.92 -3.71
N LEU A 85 11.60 -8.68 -3.75
CA LEU A 85 10.63 -9.14 -2.74
C LEU A 85 9.45 -9.86 -3.42
N CYS A 86 8.24 -9.33 -3.24
CA CYS A 86 6.99 -10.00 -3.62
C CYS A 86 6.85 -10.28 -5.13
N GLU A 87 7.45 -9.46 -6.01
CA GLU A 87 7.40 -9.69 -7.46
C GLU A 87 8.49 -10.67 -7.91
N GLN A 88 9.64 -10.71 -7.22
CA GLN A 88 10.70 -11.70 -7.46
C GLN A 88 10.18 -13.13 -7.33
N VAL A 89 9.39 -13.38 -6.27
CA VAL A 89 8.89 -14.72 -5.93
C VAL A 89 7.53 -15.03 -6.56
N CYS A 90 6.98 -14.13 -7.38
CA CYS A 90 5.70 -14.38 -8.04
C CYS A 90 5.81 -15.59 -8.98
N VAL A 91 4.84 -16.51 -8.92
CA VAL A 91 4.80 -17.73 -9.78
C VAL A 91 4.83 -17.37 -11.28
N ARG A 92 4.34 -16.19 -11.67
CA ARG A 92 4.43 -15.73 -13.07
C ARG A 92 5.82 -15.29 -13.48
N THR A 93 6.65 -14.85 -12.53
CA THR A 93 8.06 -14.56 -12.80
C THR A 93 8.78 -15.84 -13.19
N THR A 94 8.59 -16.92 -12.44
CA THR A 94 9.22 -18.21 -12.74
C THR A 94 8.69 -18.86 -14.02
N GLN A 95 7.40 -18.72 -14.33
CA GLN A 95 6.78 -19.34 -15.50
C GLN A 95 6.90 -18.54 -16.80
N ASN A 96 6.83 -17.21 -16.73
CA ASN A 96 6.70 -16.35 -17.92
C ASN A 96 7.69 -15.18 -17.94
N GLY A 97 8.59 -15.07 -16.96
CA GLY A 97 9.55 -13.96 -16.86
C GLY A 97 8.93 -12.60 -16.55
N LYS A 98 7.61 -12.53 -16.28
CA LYS A 98 6.91 -11.28 -16.00
C LYS A 98 5.95 -11.44 -14.80
N PRO A 99 6.22 -10.80 -13.66
CA PRO A 99 5.34 -10.85 -12.49
C PRO A 99 3.97 -10.19 -12.75
N VAL A 100 3.10 -10.30 -11.75
CA VAL A 100 2.01 -9.33 -11.56
C VAL A 100 2.64 -8.04 -11.03
N GLU A 101 2.26 -6.87 -11.54
CA GLU A 101 2.77 -5.57 -11.07
C GLU A 101 2.15 -5.18 -9.71
N ILE A 102 2.44 -5.95 -8.66
CA ILE A 102 1.91 -5.85 -7.29
C ILE A 102 2.10 -4.43 -6.74
N GLY A 103 3.29 -3.83 -6.92
CA GLY A 103 3.58 -2.48 -6.44
C GLY A 103 2.70 -1.41 -7.11
N ARG A 104 2.54 -1.51 -8.44
CA ARG A 104 1.72 -0.58 -9.22
C ARG A 104 0.23 -0.73 -8.94
N LEU A 105 -0.24 -1.97 -8.77
CA LEU A 105 -1.60 -2.27 -8.31
C LEU A 105 -1.87 -1.64 -6.94
N ARG A 106 -0.95 -1.81 -5.98
CA ARG A 106 -1.04 -1.17 -4.65
C ARG A 106 -1.17 0.34 -4.77
N ARG A 107 -0.29 0.97 -5.56
CA ARG A 107 -0.30 2.44 -5.77
C ARG A 107 -1.62 2.93 -6.34
N SER A 108 -2.15 2.24 -7.36
CA SER A 108 -3.41 2.63 -8.01
C SER A 108 -4.57 2.75 -7.03
N ARG A 109 -4.62 1.88 -6.01
CA ARG A 109 -5.73 1.84 -5.05
C ARG A 109 -5.52 2.76 -3.87
N VAL A 110 -4.30 2.85 -3.34
CA VAL A 110 -4.02 3.80 -2.27
C VAL A 110 -4.16 5.23 -2.79
N ASP A 111 -3.59 5.56 -3.95
CA ASP A 111 -3.74 6.90 -4.52
C ASP A 111 -5.21 7.22 -4.83
N GLY A 112 -5.97 6.25 -5.37
CA GLY A 112 -7.37 6.45 -5.71
C GLY A 112 -8.27 6.78 -4.51
N VAL A 113 -7.97 6.26 -3.32
CA VAL A 113 -8.70 6.64 -2.09
C VAL A 113 -8.17 7.92 -1.46
N MET A 114 -6.89 8.27 -1.66
CA MET A 114 -6.30 9.52 -1.17
C MET A 114 -6.80 10.73 -1.97
N ASP A 115 -7.03 10.58 -3.28
CA ASP A 115 -7.63 11.61 -4.14
C ASP A 115 -9.07 11.97 -3.72
N ARG A 116 -9.76 11.04 -3.05
CA ARG A 116 -11.14 11.18 -2.62
C ARG A 116 -11.23 10.83 -1.15
N PRO A 117 -10.79 11.73 -0.24
CA PRO A 117 -10.80 11.48 1.19
C PRO A 117 -12.25 11.25 1.64
N THR A 118 -12.64 9.97 1.65
CA THR A 118 -13.91 9.47 2.13
C THR A 118 -13.71 8.98 3.56
N SER A 119 -14.82 8.77 4.29
CA SER A 119 -14.88 8.29 5.67
C SER A 119 -13.68 7.41 6.08
N ALA A 120 -13.11 7.68 7.26
CA ALA A 120 -11.89 7.09 7.79
C ALA A 120 -11.70 5.61 7.37
N LEU A 121 -10.64 5.36 6.59
CA LEU A 121 -10.27 4.01 6.18
C LEU A 121 -9.76 3.19 7.35
N LEU A 122 -9.26 3.79 8.42
CA LEU A 122 -8.81 3.12 9.62
C LEU A 122 -9.68 3.58 10.79
N THR A 123 -10.02 2.64 11.66
CA THR A 123 -10.89 2.92 12.83
C THR A 123 -10.04 2.91 14.08
N ARG A 124 -10.32 3.86 14.98
CA ARG A 124 -9.74 3.92 16.33
C ARG A 124 -10.63 3.17 17.30
N ALA A 125 -10.04 2.32 18.14
CA ALA A 125 -10.71 1.68 19.26
C ALA A 125 -11.11 2.73 20.32
N PRO A 126 -12.02 2.38 21.27
CA PRO A 126 -12.36 3.26 22.38
C PRO A 126 -11.14 3.77 23.13
N ALA A 127 -11.23 4.99 23.67
CA ALA A 127 -10.12 5.62 24.36
C ALA A 127 -9.67 4.77 25.56
N THR A 128 -8.38 4.47 25.60
CA THR A 128 -7.77 3.70 26.71
C THR A 128 -7.41 4.56 27.91
N GLY A 129 -7.43 5.90 27.77
CA GLY A 129 -6.96 6.85 28.78
C GLY A 129 -5.43 6.94 28.91
N ARG A 130 -4.66 6.13 28.18
CA ARG A 130 -3.18 6.14 28.22
C ARG A 130 -2.60 7.08 27.16
N SER A 131 -1.50 7.75 27.50
CA SER A 131 -0.74 8.61 26.59
C SER A 131 0.65 8.03 26.32
N VAL A 132 1.10 8.08 25.07
CA VAL A 132 2.41 7.57 24.63
C VAL A 132 3.11 8.65 23.79
N ALA A 133 4.36 8.97 24.15
CA ALA A 133 5.22 9.82 23.34
C ALA A 133 6.06 8.95 22.38
N VAL A 134 6.09 9.34 21.09
CA VAL A 134 6.92 8.72 20.05
C VAL A 134 7.95 9.74 19.58
N VAL A 135 9.23 9.44 19.72
CA VAL A 135 10.34 10.31 19.30
C VAL A 135 10.85 9.86 17.93
N GLY A 136 10.83 10.78 16.97
CA GLY A 136 11.04 10.59 15.53
C GLY A 136 9.74 10.36 14.76
N ALA A 137 9.49 11.13 13.71
CA ALA A 137 8.38 10.99 12.76
C ALA A 137 8.83 10.49 11.37
N GLY A 138 9.93 9.72 11.34
CA GLY A 138 10.24 8.83 10.23
C GLY A 138 9.26 7.67 10.09
N PRO A 139 9.45 6.76 9.11
CA PRO A 139 8.52 5.66 8.84
C PRO A 139 8.19 4.78 10.05
N ALA A 140 9.19 4.47 10.90
CA ALA A 140 9.00 3.69 12.11
C ALA A 140 8.11 4.40 13.13
N GLY A 141 8.37 5.68 13.39
CA GLY A 141 7.60 6.48 14.35
C GLY A 141 6.17 6.70 13.90
N LEU A 142 5.95 7.02 12.63
CA LEU A 142 4.61 7.17 12.07
C LEU A 142 3.83 5.85 12.10
N ALA A 143 4.45 4.73 11.74
CA ALA A 143 3.80 3.42 11.81
C ALA A 143 3.43 3.04 13.25
N CYS A 144 4.34 3.27 14.20
CA CYS A 144 4.09 3.08 15.64
C CYS A 144 2.93 3.96 16.12
N ALA A 145 2.94 5.24 15.78
CA ALA A 145 1.91 6.19 16.18
C ALA A 145 0.53 5.80 15.64
N VAL A 146 0.43 5.42 14.37
CA VAL A 146 -0.84 4.94 13.79
C VAL A 146 -1.30 3.65 14.47
N GLY A 147 -0.40 2.70 14.73
CA GLY A 147 -0.71 1.46 15.44
C GLY A 147 -1.28 1.71 16.84
N LEU A 148 -0.61 2.52 17.65
CA LEU A 148 -1.04 2.89 19.00
C LEU A 148 -2.35 3.70 18.98
N ALA A 149 -2.50 4.63 18.04
CA ALA A 149 -3.72 5.40 17.89
C ALA A 149 -4.91 4.50 17.55
N ARG A 150 -4.74 3.50 16.68
CA ARG A 150 -5.77 2.50 16.35
C ARG A 150 -6.19 1.68 17.57
N LEU A 151 -5.27 1.41 18.49
CA LEU A 151 -5.56 0.73 19.76
C LEU A 151 -6.23 1.64 20.81
N GLY A 152 -6.50 2.91 20.49
CA GLY A 152 -7.21 3.84 21.38
C GLY A 152 -6.29 4.59 22.36
N HIS A 153 -4.96 4.53 22.18
CA HIS A 153 -4.02 5.36 22.94
C HIS A 153 -3.97 6.77 22.39
N THR A 154 -3.73 7.76 23.25
CA THR A 154 -3.36 9.11 22.82
C THR A 154 -1.87 9.11 22.51
N VAL A 155 -1.49 9.56 21.32
CA VAL A 155 -0.10 9.54 20.88
C VAL A 155 0.37 10.96 20.62
N VAL A 156 1.55 11.31 21.13
CA VAL A 156 2.23 12.58 20.86
C VAL A 156 3.52 12.27 20.10
N LEU A 157 3.67 12.85 18.92
CA LEU A 157 4.89 12.74 18.12
C LEU A 157 5.83 13.91 18.43
N HIS A 158 7.11 13.63 18.59
CA HIS A 158 8.20 14.59 18.71
C HIS A 158 9.22 14.32 17.61
N GLU A 159 9.72 15.37 16.95
CA GLU A 159 10.75 15.31 15.89
C GLU A 159 11.93 16.20 16.29
#